data_AF-X1U1D9-F1
#
_entry.id   AF-X1U1D9-F1
#
_cell.length_a   1.000
_cell.length_b   1.000
_cell.length_c   1.000
_cell.angle_alpha   90.00
_cell.angle_beta   90.00
_cell.angle_gamma   90.00
#
_symmetry.space_group_name_H-M   'P 1'
#
loop_
_entity.id
_entity.type
_entity.pdbx_description
1 polymer ?
#
loop_
_entity_poly.entity_id
_entity_poly.type
_entity_poly.pdbx_seq_one_letter_code
_entity_poly.pdbx_strand_id
1 'polypeptide(L)'
;FTIISVGAVIAWSSLDMYLIGIPLSPLTAVMGVIIIGICTEFMVLLIGRYEEEKRQGLLPRDAMVTALSKIGRAIVTTALTTLGGFGVLIASDFVLIRDFGIATVLGVFLILVITITVMPGLIVWFDEWRRKRLSK
;
A
#
# COMPACT_ATOMS: atom_id res chain seq x y z
N PHE A 1 7.34 4.46 8.27
CA PHE A 1 6.07 4.58 7.52
C PHE A 1 5.63 3.25 6.92
N THR A 2 6.48 2.55 6.18
CA THR A 2 6.16 1.24 5.57
C THR A 2 5.66 0.20 6.57
N ILE A 3 6.24 0.13 7.77
CA ILE A 3 5.78 -0.81 8.82
C ILE A 3 4.34 -0.50 9.27
N ILE A 4 3.95 0.79 9.32
CA ILE A 4 2.62 1.21 9.74
C ILE A 4 1.59 0.82 8.68
N SER A 5 1.86 1.11 7.41
CA SER A 5 0.97 0.73 6.30
C SER A 5 0.85 -0.78 6.16
N VAL A 6 1.97 -1.51 6.21
CA VAL A 6 1.99 -2.98 6.15
C VAL A 6 1.19 -3.57 7.31
N GLY A 7 1.43 -3.12 8.54
CA GLY A 7 0.72 -3.62 9.72
C GLY A 7 -0.79 -3.38 9.62
N ALA A 8 -1.20 -2.20 9.16
CA ALA A 8 -2.60 -1.87 8.94
C ALA A 8 -3.25 -2.80 7.89
N VAL A 9 -2.56 -3.06 6.77
CA VAL A 9 -3.08 -3.95 5.72
C VAL A 9 -3.17 -5.39 6.20
N ILE A 10 -2.15 -5.91 6.90
CA ILE A 10 -2.17 -7.28 7.42
C ILE A 10 -3.28 -7.46 8.45
N ALA A 11 -3.45 -6.49 9.36
CA ALA A 11 -4.53 -6.51 10.35
C ALA A 11 -5.90 -6.49 9.67
N TRP A 12 -6.09 -5.64 8.67
CA TRP A 12 -7.34 -5.57 7.92
C TRP A 12 -7.61 -6.83 7.10
N SER A 13 -6.59 -7.38 6.42
CA SER A 13 -6.73 -8.62 5.65
C SER A 13 -7.09 -9.80 6.56
N SER A 14 -6.53 -9.83 7.78
CA SER A 14 -6.89 -10.84 8.79
C SER A 14 -8.34 -10.70 9.26
N LEU A 15 -8.85 -9.47 9.35
CA LEU A 15 -10.25 -9.20 9.68
C LEU A 15 -11.19 -9.63 8.54
N ASP A 16 -10.86 -9.29 7.30
CA ASP A 16 -11.66 -9.68 6.13
C ASP A 16 -11.77 -11.20 6.02
N MET A 17 -10.65 -11.91 6.22
CA MET A 17 -10.63 -13.38 6.25
C MET A 17 -11.51 -13.96 7.36
N TYR A 18 -11.49 -13.35 8.55
CA TYR A 18 -12.35 -13.76 9.66
C TYR A 18 -13.84 -13.56 9.35
N LEU A 19 -14.20 -12.41 8.73
CA LEU A 19 -15.58 -12.09 8.37
C LEU A 19 -16.12 -12.97 7.23
N ILE A 20 -15.28 -13.31 6.26
CA ILE A 20 -15.63 -14.12 5.08
C ILE A 20 -15.57 -15.63 5.41
N GLY A 21 -14.97 -16.00 6.54
CA GLY A 21 -14.85 -17.40 6.97
C GLY A 21 -13.74 -18.18 6.26
N ILE A 22 -12.70 -17.49 5.77
CA ILE A 22 -11.56 -18.11 5.08
C ILE A 22 -10.61 -18.71 6.15
N PRO A 23 -10.33 -20.03 6.12
CA PRO A 23 -9.45 -20.66 7.09
C PRO A 23 -7.99 -20.20 6.90
N LEU A 24 -7.28 -20.02 8.02
CA LEU A 24 -5.83 -19.80 7.99
C LEU A 24 -5.14 -21.04 7.44
N SER A 25 -4.27 -20.84 6.45
CA SER A 25 -3.54 -21.91 5.78
C SER A 25 -2.07 -21.51 5.55
N PRO A 26 -1.17 -22.45 5.21
CA PRO A 26 0.20 -22.09 4.83
C PRO A 26 0.24 -21.07 3.68
N LEU A 27 -0.75 -21.12 2.78
CA LEU A 27 -0.87 -20.19 1.66
C LEU A 27 -1.18 -18.75 2.12
N THR A 28 -1.90 -18.58 3.23
CA THR A 28 -2.17 -17.26 3.80
C THR A 28 -0.95 -16.65 4.49
N ALA A 29 0.01 -17.47 4.93
CA ALA A 29 1.30 -16.96 5.39
C ALA A 29 2.13 -16.37 4.24
N VAL A 30 2.10 -17.01 3.06
CA VAL A 30 2.73 -16.49 1.83
C VAL A 30 2.12 -15.15 1.41
N MET A 31 0.79 -15.00 1.57
CA MET A 31 0.09 -13.73 1.33
C MET A 31 0.70 -12.58 2.13
N GLY A 32 1.05 -12.80 3.40
CA GLY A 32 1.68 -11.77 4.25
C GLY A 32 2.99 -11.24 3.65
N VAL A 33 3.83 -12.13 3.11
CA VAL A 33 5.09 -11.76 2.44
C VAL A 33 4.82 -10.95 1.17
N ILE A 34 3.82 -11.36 0.38
CA ILE A 34 3.41 -10.65 -0.84
C ILE A 34 2.92 -9.23 -0.52
N ILE A 35 2.06 -9.10 0.49
CA ILE A 35 1.55 -7.81 0.99
C ILE A 35 2.70 -6.87 1.38
N ILE A 36 3.69 -7.39 2.09
CA ILE A 36 4.87 -6.61 2.48
C ILE A 36 5.63 -6.11 1.23
N GLY A 37 5.85 -6.98 0.25
CA GLY A 37 6.55 -6.63 -0.99
C GLY A 37 5.85 -5.52 -1.76
N ILE A 38 4.58 -5.70 -2.07
CA ILE A 38 3.77 -4.75 -2.86
C ILE A 38 3.62 -3.42 -2.11
N CYS A 39 3.34 -3.46 -0.81
CA CYS A 39 3.24 -2.24 0.00
C CYS A 39 4.55 -1.47 0.03
N THR A 40 5.69 -2.17 0.16
CA THR A 40 7.00 -1.55 0.14
C THR A 40 7.30 -0.91 -1.22
N GLU A 41 6.97 -1.58 -2.32
CA GLU A 41 7.14 -1.05 -3.67
C GLU A 41 6.42 0.29 -3.85
N PHE A 42 5.12 0.36 -3.55
CA PHE A 42 4.37 1.61 -3.73
C PHE A 42 4.86 2.72 -2.80
N MET A 43 5.27 2.35 -1.58
CA MET A 43 5.80 3.30 -0.62
C MET A 43 7.15 3.88 -1.06
N VAL A 44 8.04 3.06 -1.61
CA VAL A 44 9.33 3.50 -2.15
C VAL A 44 9.12 4.47 -3.32
N LEU A 45 8.19 4.18 -4.23
CA LEU A 45 7.86 5.07 -5.34
C LEU A 45 7.32 6.43 -4.85
N LEU A 46 6.40 6.42 -3.89
CA LEU A 46 5.81 7.63 -3.33
C LEU A 46 6.84 8.48 -2.57
N ILE A 47 7.56 7.87 -1.61
CA ILE A 47 8.57 8.58 -0.81
C ILE A 47 9.70 9.07 -1.70
N GLY A 48 10.18 8.25 -2.64
CA GLY A 48 11.27 8.59 -3.54
C GLY A 48 10.96 9.85 -4.33
N ARG A 49 9.76 9.93 -4.94
CA ARG A 49 9.34 11.14 -5.65
C ARG A 49 9.12 12.32 -4.70
N TYR A 50 8.49 12.11 -3.55
CA TYR A 50 8.30 13.17 -2.55
C TYR A 50 9.61 13.82 -2.09
N GLU A 51 10.64 13.01 -1.81
CA GLU A 51 11.95 13.50 -1.41
C GLU A 51 12.69 14.19 -2.55
N GLU A 52 12.50 13.75 -3.80
CA GLU A 52 13.00 14.45 -4.98
C GLU A 52 12.39 15.86 -5.12
N GLU A 53 11.07 15.99 -4.99
CA GLU A 53 10.37 17.28 -5.05
C GLU A 53 10.78 18.20 -3.89
N LYS A 54 11.00 17.65 -2.68
CA LYS A 54 11.54 18.42 -1.55
C LYS A 54 12.95 18.92 -1.78
N ARG A 55 13.82 18.13 -2.42
CA ARG A 55 15.18 18.56 -2.78
C ARG A 55 15.19 19.69 -3.79
N GLN A 56 14.11 19.85 -4.56
CA GLN A 56 13.90 21.00 -5.46
C GLN A 56 13.41 22.25 -4.73
N GLY A 57 13.27 22.21 -3.39
CA GLY A 57 12.93 23.36 -2.56
C GLY A 57 11.44 23.52 -2.26
N LEU A 58 10.59 22.56 -2.66
CA LEU A 58 9.15 22.63 -2.39
C LEU A 58 8.83 22.44 -0.90
N LEU A 59 7.79 23.12 -0.44
CA LEU A 59 7.17 22.89 0.88
C LEU A 59 6.57 21.48 0.92
N PRO A 60 6.42 20.84 2.10
CA PRO A 60 6.09 19.42 2.16
C PRO A 60 4.73 19.12 1.54
N ARG A 61 3.75 20.00 1.74
CA ARG A 61 2.44 19.87 1.11
C ARG A 61 2.53 19.91 -0.43
N ASP A 62 3.23 20.90 -0.97
CA ASP A 62 3.35 21.10 -2.42
C ASP A 62 4.19 20.00 -3.08
N ALA A 63 5.25 19.56 -2.39
CA ALA A 63 6.08 18.43 -2.79
C ALA A 63 5.24 17.14 -2.88
N MET A 64 4.37 16.89 -1.90
CA MET A 64 3.51 15.70 -1.90
C MET A 64 2.44 15.74 -3.00
N VAL A 65 1.81 16.90 -3.21
CA VAL A 65 0.83 17.09 -4.30
C VAL A 65 1.49 16.85 -5.66
N THR A 66 2.70 17.39 -5.85
CA THR A 66 3.47 17.20 -7.09
C THR A 66 3.95 15.76 -7.25
N ALA A 67 4.34 15.10 -6.16
CA ALA A 67 4.72 13.69 -6.19
C ALA A 67 3.54 12.81 -6.62
N LEU A 68 2.37 13.01 -6.02
CA LEU A 68 1.14 12.28 -6.37
C LEU A 68 0.71 12.53 -7.82
N SER A 69 0.81 13.76 -8.34
CA SER A 69 0.44 14.05 -9.73
C SER A 69 1.39 13.37 -10.73
N LYS A 70 2.67 13.22 -10.39
CA LYS A 70 3.68 12.58 -11.24
C LYS A 70 3.66 11.05 -11.17
N ILE A 71 3.56 10.46 -9.96
CA ILE A 71 3.72 9.02 -9.75
C ILE A 71 2.41 8.29 -9.47
N GLY A 72 1.32 8.99 -9.15
CA GLY A 72 0.04 8.38 -8.80
C GLY A 72 -0.52 7.49 -9.91
N ARG A 73 -0.43 7.92 -11.17
CA ARG A 73 -0.85 7.10 -12.32
C ARG A 73 0.00 5.83 -12.45
N ALA A 74 1.30 5.90 -12.18
CA ALA A 74 2.17 4.73 -12.20
C ALA A 74 1.78 3.73 -11.11
N ILE A 75 1.58 4.20 -9.87
CA ILE A 75 1.14 3.35 -8.75
C ILE A 75 -0.20 2.68 -9.06
N VAL A 76 -1.18 3.42 -9.56
CA VAL A 76 -2.50 2.86 -9.93
C VAL A 76 -2.37 1.83 -11.04
N THR A 77 -1.55 2.10 -12.07
CA THR A 77 -1.38 1.16 -13.18
C THR A 77 -0.72 -0.13 -12.71
N THR A 78 0.33 -0.04 -11.88
CA THR A 78 0.96 -1.23 -11.27
C THR A 78 -0.06 -1.99 -10.44
N ALA A 79 -0.81 -1.32 -9.56
CA ALA A 79 -1.84 -1.97 -8.76
C ALA A 79 -2.92 -2.67 -9.59
N LEU A 80 -3.39 -2.06 -10.68
CA LEU A 80 -4.36 -2.70 -11.59
C LEU A 80 -3.80 -3.96 -12.24
N THR A 81 -2.53 -3.94 -12.67
CA THR A 81 -1.89 -5.15 -13.22
C THR A 81 -1.73 -6.24 -12.16
N THR A 82 -1.38 -5.89 -10.92
CA THR A 82 -1.29 -6.83 -9.81
C THR A 82 -2.65 -7.41 -9.43
N LEU A 83 -3.69 -6.57 -9.37
CA LEU A 83 -5.08 -7.00 -9.13
C LEU A 83 -5.56 -7.95 -10.23
N GLY A 84 -5.25 -7.66 -11.49
CA GLY A 84 -5.54 -8.58 -12.61
C GLY A 84 -4.81 -9.91 -12.46
N GLY A 85 -3.51 -9.87 -12.15
CA GLY A 85 -2.68 -11.08 -11.99
C GLY A 85 -3.18 -12.01 -10.88
N PHE A 86 -3.47 -11.48 -9.69
CA PHE A 86 -4.04 -12.27 -8.59
C PHE A 86 -5.52 -12.56 -8.77
N GLY A 87 -6.26 -11.70 -9.47
CA GLY A 87 -7.68 -11.88 -9.77
C GLY A 87 -7.98 -13.13 -10.57
N VAL A 88 -7.06 -13.58 -11.43
CA VAL A 88 -7.19 -14.86 -12.16
C VAL A 88 -7.31 -16.04 -11.20
N LEU A 89 -6.70 -16.00 -10.01
CA LEU A 89 -6.77 -17.09 -9.03
C LEU A 89 -8.20 -17.30 -8.49
N ILE A 90 -9.03 -16.27 -8.54
CA ILE A 90 -10.44 -16.33 -8.10
C ILE A 90 -11.26 -17.27 -9.00
N ALA A 91 -10.84 -17.46 -10.25
CA ALA A 91 -11.50 -18.37 -11.19
C ALA A 91 -11.15 -19.85 -10.95
N SER A 92 -10.33 -20.17 -9.94
CA SER A 92 -9.92 -21.55 -9.66
C SER A 92 -11.03 -22.39 -9.02
N ASP A 93 -11.15 -23.65 -9.44
CA ASP A 93 -12.04 -24.65 -8.81
C ASP A 93 -11.52 -25.11 -7.44
N PHE A 94 -10.23 -24.93 -7.16
CA PHE A 94 -9.65 -25.23 -5.86
C PHE A 94 -9.96 -24.09 -4.88
N VAL A 95 -10.84 -24.36 -3.91
CA VAL A 95 -11.26 -23.40 -2.88
C VAL A 95 -10.08 -22.72 -2.21
N LEU A 96 -9.02 -23.46 -1.88
CA LEU A 96 -7.81 -22.91 -1.27
C LEU A 96 -7.14 -21.82 -2.14
N ILE A 97 -7.07 -22.03 -3.46
CA ILE A 97 -6.47 -21.07 -4.41
C ILE A 97 -7.40 -19.88 -4.60
N ARG A 98 -8.71 -20.13 -4.72
CA ARG A 98 -9.73 -19.09 -4.87
C ARG A 98 -9.73 -18.13 -3.69
N ASP A 99 -9.76 -18.66 -2.46
CA ASP A 99 -9.79 -17.87 -1.24
C ASP A 99 -8.51 -17.03 -1.08
N PHE A 100 -7.35 -17.60 -1.43
CA PHE A 100 -6.09 -16.86 -1.51
C PHE A 100 -6.13 -15.74 -2.55
N GLY A 101 -6.71 -15.99 -3.72
CA GLY A 101 -6.93 -14.99 -4.75
C GLY A 101 -7.78 -13.82 -4.26
N ILE A 102 -8.93 -14.12 -3.62
CA ILE A 102 -9.84 -13.12 -3.04
C ILE A 102 -9.10 -12.29 -1.99
N ALA A 103 -8.46 -12.94 -1.02
CA ALA A 103 -7.77 -12.25 0.07
C ALA A 103 -6.62 -11.36 -0.44
N THR A 104 -5.85 -11.84 -1.44
CA THR A 104 -4.76 -11.06 -2.03
C THR A 104 -5.27 -9.86 -2.81
N VAL A 105 -6.34 -10.02 -3.60
CA VAL A 105 -6.96 -8.91 -4.35
C VAL A 105 -7.46 -7.82 -3.41
N LEU A 106 -8.14 -8.19 -2.33
CA LEU A 106 -8.59 -7.24 -1.29
C LEU A 106 -7.40 -6.54 -0.63
N GLY A 107 -6.35 -7.29 -0.26
CA GLY A 107 -5.14 -6.74 0.33
C GLY A 107 -4.43 -5.73 -0.57
N VAL A 108 -4.25 -6.05 -1.86
CA VAL A 108 -3.62 -5.16 -2.85
C VAL A 108 -4.46 -3.90 -3.08
N PHE A 109 -5.79 -4.05 -3.17
CA PHE A 109 -6.69 -2.92 -3.29
C PHE A 109 -6.57 -1.99 -2.07
N LEU A 110 -6.52 -2.55 -0.87
CA LEU A 110 -6.34 -1.77 0.36
C LEU A 110 -4.97 -1.08 0.42
N ILE A 111 -3.89 -1.74 0.00
CA ILE A 111 -2.56 -1.13 -0.11
C ILE A 111 -2.61 0.10 -1.02
N LEU A 112 -3.27 0.00 -2.17
CA LEU A 112 -3.43 1.10 -3.11
C LEU A 112 -4.16 2.28 -2.45
N VAL A 113 -5.30 2.01 -1.81
CA VAL A 113 -6.10 3.03 -1.12
C VAL A 113 -5.28 3.71 -0.03
N ILE A 114 -4.64 2.95 0.85
CA ILE A 114 -3.84 3.49 1.97
C ILE A 114 -2.66 4.30 1.44
N THR A 115 -1.98 3.84 0.38
CA THR A 115 -0.81 4.53 -0.18
C THR A 115 -1.18 5.87 -0.82
N ILE A 116 -2.35 5.98 -1.45
CA ILE A 116 -2.76 7.21 -2.15
C ILE A 116 -3.50 8.19 -1.21
N THR A 117 -4.13 7.70 -0.13
CA THR A 117 -4.97 8.54 0.73
C THR A 117 -4.34 8.82 2.10
N VAL A 118 -3.96 7.78 2.84
CA VAL A 118 -3.51 7.89 4.23
C VAL A 118 -2.02 8.29 4.31
N MET A 119 -1.18 7.63 3.51
CA MET A 119 0.27 7.84 3.57
C MET A 119 0.70 9.27 3.21
N PRO A 120 0.15 9.95 2.19
CA PRO A 120 0.54 11.31 1.84
C PRO A 120 0.34 12.27 3.01
N GLY A 121 -0.81 12.18 3.70
CA GLY A 121 -1.12 12.97 4.88
C GLY A 121 -0.17 12.69 6.04
N LEU A 122 0.11 11.42 6.33
CA LEU A 122 1.02 11.02 7.40
C LEU A 122 2.46 11.50 7.17
N ILE A 123 2.96 11.39 5.93
CA ILE A 123 4.31 11.82 5.57
C ILE A 123 4.44 13.33 5.71
N VAL A 124 3.48 14.11 5.18
CA VAL A 124 3.48 15.57 5.26
C VAL A 124 3.41 16.03 6.71
N TRP A 125 2.48 15.47 7.49
CA TRP A 125 2.34 15.80 8.91
C TRP A 125 3.62 15.56 9.71
N PHE A 126 4.28 14.41 9.48
CA PHE A 126 5.52 14.08 10.16
C PHE A 126 6.67 15.02 9.77
N ASP A 127 6.78 15.38 8.49
CA ASP A 127 7.81 16.30 8.02
C ASP A 127 7.61 17.73 8.56
N GLU A 128 6.36 18.22 8.60
CA GLU A 128 6.03 19.50 9.22
C GLU A 128 6.31 19.52 10.72
N TRP A 129 5.96 18.45 11.43
CA TRP A 129 6.27 18.30 12.86
C TRP A 129 7.78 18.34 13.11
N ARG A 130 8.57 17.64 12.29
CA ARG A 130 10.02 17.63 12.38
C ARG A 130 10.62 19.02 12.11
N ARG A 131 10.13 19.75 11.11
CA ARG A 131 10.58 21.13 10.83
C ARG A 131 10.30 22.08 11.99
N LYS A 132 9.10 22.04 12.58
CA LYS A 132 8.73 22.88 13.74
C LYS A 132 9.65 22.63 14.95
N ARG A 133 10.11 21.38 15.12
CA ARG A 133 11.02 21.00 16.21
C ARG A 133 12.46 21.45 15.99
N LEU A 134 12.91 21.54 14.73
CA LEU A 134 14.28 21.97 14.37
C LEU A 134 14.42 23.51 14.29
N SER A 135 13.30 24.23 14.20
CA SER A 135 13.25 25.69 14.23
C SER A 135 13.15 26.30 15.63
N LYS A 136 13.10 25.46 16.68
CA LYS A 136 13.20 25.85 18.10
C LYS A 136 14.57 25.48 18.63
#